data_AF-A0A7R8WWT1-F1
#
_entry.id   AF-A0A7R8WWT1-F1
#
_cell.length_a   1.000
_cell.length_b   1.000
_cell.length_c   1.000
_cell.angle_alpha   90.00
_cell.angle_beta   90.00
_cell.angle_gamma   90.00
#
_symmetry.space_group_name_H-M   'P 1'
#
loop_
_entity.id
_entity.type
_entity.pdbx_description
1 polymer ?
#
loop_
_entity_poly.entity_id
_entity_poly.type
_entity_poly.pdbx_seq_one_letter_code
_entity_poly.pdbx_strand_id
1 'polypeptide(L)'
;MLSYSSGESGSGSDVDRVREATEIIKSRRPDIPVEGPIQYDAAVSVEVATKKMPDSDVAGKANVLIFPDLNTGNNTYKAVQRESNAIAIGPVLQGLRK
;
A
#
# COMPACT_ATOMS: atom_id res chain seq x y z
N MET A 1 1.54 1.27 2.32
CA MET A 1 2.52 0.24 1.96
C MET A 1 1.88 -1.12 2.13
N LEU A 2 1.50 -1.77 1.03
CA LEU A 2 0.68 -2.99 1.07
C LEU A 2 1.46 -4.19 1.58
N SER A 3 0.80 -5.03 2.38
CA SER A 3 1.28 -6.33 2.85
C SER A 3 0.10 -7.28 3.08
N TYR A 4 0.37 -8.57 3.29
CA TYR A 4 -0.66 -9.52 3.71
C TYR A 4 -1.05 -9.36 5.19
N SER A 5 -0.34 -8.54 5.96
CA SER A 5 -0.62 -8.20 7.37
C SER A 5 -0.86 -6.69 7.54
N SER A 6 -1.61 -6.32 8.59
CA SER A 6 -1.85 -4.92 8.97
C SER A 6 -1.27 -4.63 10.36
N GLY A 7 -0.54 -3.53 10.51
CA GLY A 7 0.09 -3.13 11.77
C GLY A 7 1.02 -4.20 12.35
N GLU A 8 0.70 -4.66 13.57
CA GLU A 8 1.49 -5.67 14.30
C GLU A 8 0.85 -7.08 14.26
N SER A 9 -0.21 -7.28 13.47
CA SER A 9 -0.95 -8.56 13.44
C SER A 9 -0.17 -9.75 12.88
N GLY A 10 0.95 -9.50 12.19
CA GLY A 10 1.77 -10.51 11.56
C GLY A 10 3.24 -10.13 11.56
N SER A 11 4.08 -11.16 11.47
CA SER A 11 5.54 -11.06 11.44
C SER A 11 6.11 -11.95 10.33
N GLY A 12 7.38 -11.73 10.00
CA GLY A 12 8.09 -12.46 8.96
C GLY A 12 8.74 -11.52 7.95
N SER A 13 9.72 -12.05 7.21
CA SER A 13 10.62 -11.26 6.34
C SER A 13 9.88 -10.31 5.41
N ASP A 14 8.75 -10.73 4.85
CA ASP A 14 7.98 -9.92 3.89
C ASP A 14 7.22 -8.78 4.58
N VAL A 15 6.65 -9.03 5.78
CA VAL A 15 5.98 -7.99 6.57
C VAL A 15 7.01 -7.00 7.13
N ASP A 16 8.13 -7.53 7.63
CA ASP A 16 9.18 -6.74 8.26
C ASP A 16 9.86 -5.81 7.24
N ARG A 17 10.07 -6.28 6.01
CA ARG A 17 10.52 -5.45 4.87
C ARG A 17 9.58 -4.27 4.61
N VAL A 18 8.27 -4.50 4.61
CA VAL A 18 7.28 -3.43 4.38
C VAL A 18 7.23 -2.46 5.55
N ARG A 19 7.36 -2.97 6.79
CA ARG A 19 7.45 -2.15 8.01
C ARG A 19 8.67 -1.24 7.96
N GLU A 20 9.85 -1.79 7.71
CA GLU A 20 11.09 -1.02 7.59
C GLU A 20 10.99 0.05 6.49
N ALA A 21 10.46 -0.30 5.31
CA ALA A 21 10.25 0.66 4.23
C ALA A 21 9.29 1.79 4.63
N THR A 22 8.24 1.50 5.41
CA THR A 22 7.29 2.50 5.90
C THR A 22 7.98 3.47 6.86
N GLU A 23 8.79 2.97 7.80
CA GLU A 23 9.51 3.79 8.76
C GLU A 23 10.59 4.66 8.10
N ILE A 24 11.25 4.16 7.03
CA ILE A 24 12.17 4.97 6.23
C ILE A 24 11.43 6.16 5.58
N ILE A 25 10.22 5.96 5.05
CA ILE A 25 9.43 7.04 4.44
C ILE A 25 9.03 8.06 5.51
N LYS A 26 8.45 7.61 6.64
CA LYS A 26 8.04 8.50 7.75
C LYS A 26 9.22 9.34 8.26
N SER A 27 10.41 8.73 8.35
CA SER A 27 11.62 9.42 8.80
C SER A 27 12.16 10.43 7.78
N ARG A 28 12.13 10.10 6.48
CA ARG A 28 12.70 10.97 5.42
C ARG A 28 11.73 12.04 4.93
N ARG A 29 10.43 11.76 4.99
CA ARG A 29 9.34 12.58 4.45
C ARG A 29 8.12 12.54 5.38
N PRO A 30 8.23 13.13 6.58
CA PRO A 30 7.13 13.16 7.55
C PRO A 30 5.93 13.97 7.05
N ASP A 31 6.10 14.76 5.99
CA ASP A 31 5.04 15.51 5.32
C ASP A 31 4.12 14.64 4.44
N ILE A 32 4.51 13.40 4.14
CA ILE A 32 3.70 12.47 3.34
C ILE A 32 2.91 11.55 4.29
N PRO A 33 1.56 11.61 4.27
CA PRO A 33 0.75 10.63 4.98
C PRO A 33 1.01 9.23 4.40
N VAL A 34 1.52 8.32 5.22
CA VAL A 34 1.81 6.95 4.82
C VAL A 34 1.46 5.99 5.94
N GLU A 35 0.80 4.89 5.58
CA GLU A 35 0.49 3.79 6.48
C GLU A 35 1.02 2.47 5.95
N GLY A 36 1.50 1.61 6.84
CA GLY A 36 2.09 0.34 6.48
C GLY A 36 2.76 -0.38 7.66
N PRO A 37 2.83 -1.72 7.66
CA PRO A 37 2.20 -2.63 6.69
C PRO A 37 0.67 -2.60 6.81
N ILE A 38 -0.04 -2.64 5.68
CA ILE A 38 -1.51 -2.59 5.62
C ILE A 38 -2.05 -3.52 4.53
N GLN A 39 -3.13 -4.26 4.83
CA GLN A 39 -3.84 -5.05 3.83
C GLN A 39 -4.68 -4.18 2.89
N TYR A 40 -4.95 -4.68 1.68
CA TYR A 40 -5.69 -3.91 0.66
C TYR A 40 -7.09 -3.49 1.14
N ASP A 41 -7.83 -4.39 1.78
CA ASP A 41 -9.16 -4.13 2.32
C ASP A 41 -9.13 -2.97 3.34
N ALA A 42 -8.16 -2.98 4.26
CA ALA A 42 -7.95 -1.91 5.23
C ALA A 42 -7.49 -0.60 4.58
N ALA A 43 -6.76 -0.65 3.46
CA ALA A 43 -6.30 0.54 2.75
C ALA A 43 -7.45 1.29 2.06
N VAL A 44 -8.45 0.59 1.50
CA VAL A 44 -9.48 1.19 0.64
C VAL A 44 -10.89 1.24 1.25
N SER A 45 -11.19 0.41 2.25
CA SER A 45 -12.52 0.37 2.90
C SER A 45 -12.50 1.06 4.25
N VAL A 46 -13.27 2.14 4.39
CA VAL A 46 -13.47 2.84 5.67
C VAL A 46 -14.01 1.89 6.75
N GLU A 47 -14.88 0.96 6.39
CA GLU A 47 -15.46 0.00 7.33
C GLU A 47 -14.39 -0.93 7.92
N VAL A 48 -13.49 -1.43 7.08
CA VAL A 48 -12.39 -2.32 7.52
C VAL A 48 -11.33 -1.52 8.25
N ALA A 49 -11.01 -0.33 7.77
CA ALA A 49 -10.04 0.58 8.39
C ALA A 49 -10.44 0.95 9.82
N THR A 50 -11.70 1.30 10.05
CA THR A 50 -12.21 1.64 11.39
C THR A 50 -12.05 0.48 12.39
N LYS A 51 -12.08 -0.77 11.90
CA LYS A 51 -11.89 -1.97 12.73
C LYS A 51 -10.42 -2.33 12.95
N LYS A 52 -9.58 -2.23 11.91
CA LYS A 52 -8.18 -2.69 11.94
C LYS A 52 -7.17 -1.60 12.30
N MET A 53 -7.43 -0.36 11.92
CA MET A 53 -6.50 0.79 12.02
C MET A 53 -7.27 2.10 12.28
N PRO A 54 -8.03 2.22 13.40
CA PRO A 54 -8.91 3.35 13.66
C PRO A 54 -8.20 4.70 13.76
N ASP A 55 -6.93 4.70 14.18
CA ASP A 55 -6.14 5.91 14.40
C ASP A 55 -5.31 6.32 13.16
N SER A 56 -5.50 5.65 12.02
CA SER A 56 -4.74 5.92 10.80
C SER A 56 -5.40 7.00 9.96
N ASP A 57 -4.62 8.03 9.59
CA ASP A 57 -5.07 9.08 8.66
C ASP A 57 -5.17 8.61 7.19
N VAL A 58 -4.60 7.44 6.88
CA VAL A 58 -4.52 6.90 5.50
C VAL A 58 -5.43 5.71 5.29
N ALA A 59 -5.61 4.83 6.29
CA ALA A 59 -6.42 3.63 6.15
C ALA A 59 -7.87 3.97 5.76
N GLY A 60 -8.44 3.19 4.84
CA GLY A 60 -9.78 3.38 4.29
C GLY A 60 -9.93 4.54 3.31
N LYS A 61 -8.86 5.32 3.08
CA LYS A 61 -8.85 6.52 2.23
C LYS A 61 -7.68 6.51 1.24
N ALA A 62 -6.93 5.41 1.16
CA ALA A 62 -5.71 5.37 0.37
C ALA A 62 -6.00 5.53 -1.13
N ASN A 63 -5.29 6.45 -1.76
CA ASN A 63 -5.34 6.71 -3.20
C ASN A 63 -4.04 6.34 -3.93
N VAL A 64 -2.96 6.08 -3.18
CA VAL A 64 -1.69 5.56 -3.68
C VAL A 64 -1.39 4.23 -3.00
N LEU A 65 -1.24 3.19 -3.80
CA LEU A 65 -1.01 1.82 -3.33
C LEU A 65 0.39 1.35 -3.76
N ILE A 66 1.27 1.18 -2.79
CA ILE A 66 2.64 0.67 -3.01
C ILE A 66 2.66 -0.83 -2.71
N PHE A 67 2.89 -1.64 -3.75
CA PHE A 67 3.00 -3.09 -3.63
C PHE A 67 4.38 -3.53 -3.11
N PRO A 68 4.47 -4.65 -2.37
CA PRO A 68 5.73 -5.10 -1.76
C PRO A 68 6.74 -5.63 -2.79
N ASP A 69 6.24 -6.13 -3.92
CA ASP A 69 7.03 -6.74 -4.98
C ASP A 69 6.35 -6.63 -6.37
N LEU A 70 7.11 -6.94 -7.41
CA LEU A 70 6.66 -6.88 -8.81
C LEU A 70 5.59 -7.92 -9.15
N ASN A 71 5.65 -9.12 -8.56
CA ASN A 71 4.72 -10.19 -8.87
C ASN A 71 3.31 -9.80 -8.42
N THR A 72 3.18 -9.34 -7.18
CA THR A 72 1.93 -8.85 -6.62
C THR A 72 1.45 -7.62 -7.39
N GLY A 73 2.31 -6.61 -7.59
CA GLY A 73 1.94 -5.40 -8.32
C GLY A 73 1.44 -5.67 -9.74
N ASN A 74 2.18 -6.48 -10.52
CA ASN A 74 1.86 -6.76 -11.92
C ASN A 74 0.57 -7.56 -12.09
N ASN A 75 0.38 -8.59 -11.27
CA ASN A 75 -0.85 -9.39 -11.32
C ASN A 75 -2.06 -8.58 -10.87
N THR A 76 -1.95 -7.82 -9.76
CA THR A 76 -3.10 -7.09 -9.21
C THR A 76 -3.59 -6.00 -10.15
N TYR A 77 -2.73 -5.15 -10.73
CA TYR A 77 -3.23 -4.08 -11.61
C TYR A 77 -3.90 -4.65 -12.87
N LYS A 78 -3.37 -5.75 -13.42
CA LYS A 78 -3.97 -6.43 -14.58
C LYS A 78 -5.30 -7.08 -14.22
N ALA A 79 -5.41 -7.73 -13.07
CA ALA A 79 -6.67 -8.30 -12.59
C ALA A 79 -7.71 -7.20 -12.42
N VAL A 80 -7.38 -6.10 -11.72
CA VAL A 80 -8.30 -4.95 -11.56
C VAL A 80 -8.72 -4.39 -12.91
N GLN A 81 -7.78 -4.16 -13.84
CA GLN A 81 -8.11 -3.68 -15.19
C GLN A 81 -9.10 -4.61 -15.91
N ARG A 82 -8.88 -5.93 -15.84
CA ARG A 82 -9.71 -6.92 -16.54
C ARG A 82 -11.10 -7.07 -15.94
N GLU A 83 -11.22 -6.99 -14.61
CA GLU A 83 -12.46 -7.28 -13.90
C GLU A 83 -13.33 -6.04 -13.63
N SER A 84 -12.76 -4.83 -13.63
CA SER A 84 -13.48 -3.61 -13.23
C SER A 84 -13.82 -2.64 -14.35
N ASN A 85 -13.44 -2.95 -15.60
CA ASN A 85 -13.44 -2.00 -16.73
C ASN A 85 -12.62 -0.71 -16.47
N ALA A 86 -11.75 -0.71 -15.47
CA ALA A 86 -10.88 0.41 -15.21
C ALA A 86 -9.90 0.64 -16.37
N ILE A 87 -9.67 1.90 -16.71
CA ILE A 87 -8.63 2.27 -17.66
C ILE A 87 -7.28 2.24 -16.92
N ALA A 88 -6.40 1.33 -17.33
CA ALA A 88 -5.03 1.30 -16.84
C ALA A 88 -4.11 2.04 -17.82
N ILE A 89 -3.42 3.06 -17.33
CA ILE A 89 -2.43 3.84 -18.10
C ILE A 89 -1.05 3.54 -17.55
N GLY A 90 -0.12 3.14 -18.42
CA GLY A 90 1.28 2.90 -18.04
C GLY A 90 2.02 1.97 -19.00
N PRO A 91 3.29 1.64 -18.69
CA PRO A 91 4.03 2.07 -17.50
C PRO A 91 4.43 3.55 -17.56
N VAL A 92 4.36 4.25 -16.43
CA VAL A 92 4.92 5.60 -16.27
C VAL A 92 6.22 5.50 -15.48
N LEU A 93 7.32 5.98 -16.06
CA LEU A 93 8.62 6.01 -15.40
C LEU A 93 8.71 7.22 -14.45
N GLN A 94 9.32 7.03 -13.29
CA GLN A 94 9.50 8.08 -12.27
C GLN A 94 10.89 7.98 -11.63
N GLY A 95 11.39 9.11 -11.11
CA GLY A 95 12.69 9.17 -10.41
C GLY A 95 13.91 9.37 -11.30
N LEU A 96 13.73 9.63 -12.60
CA LEU A 96 14.81 10.03 -13.49
C LEU A 96 15.23 11.48 -13.23
N ARG A 97 16.50 11.80 -13.48
CA ARG A 97 17.01 13.19 -13.36
C ARG A 97 16.56 14.09 -14.51
N LYS A 98 16.10 13.50 -15.62
CA LYS A 98 15.62 14.17 -16.83
C LYS A 98 14.36 13.48 -17.29
#